data_AF-A0A1E7RRW7-F1
#
_entry.id   AF-A0A1E7RRW7-F1
#
_cell.length_a   1.000
_cell.length_b   1.000
_cell.length_c   1.000
_cell.angle_alpha   90.00
_cell.angle_beta   90.00
_cell.angle_gamma   90.00
#
_symmetry.space_group_name_H-M   'P 1'
#
loop_
_entity.id
_entity.type
_entity.pdbx_description
1 polymer ?
#
loop_
_entity_poly.entity_id
_entity_poly.type
_entity_poly.pdbx_seq_one_letter_code
_entity_poly.pdbx_strand_id
1 'polypeptide(L)'
;MAVADGFKGSQQEWLESLHGRDGVDGKDGIDGATDPLAVKYDDESKSTATLQSASGGSTRLSGVAPGRIAQGSTDAVNGGQLWDMENRWNDRWEDTNRRISQQDKRINGLGAQSMAMSQMAMSSQYLPVGKVSFNMGVGFYGPAAAVALGGSAQVTERIRLVGSITGGSGGTSVGGGFGASITFD
;
A
#
# COMPACT_ATOMS: atom_id res chain seq x y z
N MET A 1 89.37 -0.99 -13.59
CA MET A 1 90.00 -2.31 -13.38
C MET A 1 88.93 -3.28 -12.91
N ALA A 2 88.32 -4.03 -13.83
CA ALA A 2 87.47 -5.20 -13.51
C ALA A 2 88.18 -6.53 -13.86
N VAL A 3 89.49 -6.45 -14.15
CA VAL A 3 90.34 -7.57 -14.60
C VAL A 3 91.14 -8.18 -13.43
N ALA A 4 90.90 -7.74 -12.19
CA ALA A 4 91.70 -8.15 -11.04
C ALA A 4 91.30 -9.54 -10.47
N ASP A 5 90.12 -10.06 -10.78
CA ASP A 5 89.59 -11.33 -10.22
C ASP A 5 89.18 -12.37 -11.29
N GLY A 6 89.94 -12.48 -12.38
CA GLY A 6 89.88 -13.66 -13.26
C GLY A 6 88.84 -13.68 -14.39
N PHE A 7 88.16 -12.57 -14.67
CA PHE A 7 87.27 -12.45 -15.83
C PHE A 7 88.08 -12.17 -17.12
N LYS A 8 87.95 -13.02 -18.15
CA LYS A 8 88.56 -12.82 -19.47
C LYS A 8 87.52 -12.20 -20.42
N GLY A 9 87.56 -10.88 -20.59
CA GLY A 9 86.66 -10.15 -21.49
C GLY A 9 86.79 -8.63 -21.34
N SER A 10 86.06 -7.87 -22.15
CA SER A 10 85.94 -6.41 -22.02
C SER A 10 85.04 -6.02 -20.84
N GLN A 11 85.16 -4.77 -20.36
CA GLN A 11 84.32 -4.26 -19.27
C GLN A 11 82.83 -4.25 -19.64
N GLN A 12 82.52 -4.12 -20.93
CA GLN A 12 81.15 -4.08 -21.46
C GLN A 12 80.51 -5.48 -21.41
N GLU A 13 81.27 -6.52 -21.79
CA GLU A 13 80.83 -7.92 -21.67
C GLU A 13 80.69 -8.35 -20.19
N TRP A 14 81.54 -7.83 -19.29
CA TRP A 14 81.40 -8.08 -17.85
C TRP A 14 80.12 -7.45 -17.30
N LEU A 15 79.79 -6.22 -17.71
CA LEU A 15 78.55 -5.55 -17.31
C LEU A 15 77.32 -6.34 -17.80
N GLU A 16 77.32 -6.79 -19.05
CA GLU A 16 76.24 -7.63 -19.59
C GLU A 16 76.14 -8.99 -18.86
N SER A 17 77.27 -9.55 -18.40
CA SER A 17 77.28 -10.81 -17.64
C SER A 17 76.61 -10.72 -16.26
N LEU A 18 76.54 -9.51 -15.68
CA LEU A 18 75.86 -9.27 -14.40
C LEU A 18 74.35 -9.09 -14.56
N HIS A 19 73.89 -8.81 -15.78
CA HIS A 19 72.47 -8.77 -16.07
C HIS A 19 71.97 -10.21 -16.30
N GLY A 20 71.22 -10.73 -15.31
CA GLY A 20 70.46 -11.97 -15.50
C GLY A 20 69.48 -11.84 -16.67
N ARG A 21 69.11 -12.95 -17.30
CA ARG A 21 68.05 -12.94 -18.31
C ARG A 21 66.79 -12.36 -17.69
N ASP A 22 66.11 -11.47 -18.41
CA ASP A 22 64.80 -11.00 -18.00
C ASP A 22 63.89 -12.21 -17.73
N GLY A 23 63.08 -12.11 -16.68
CA GLY A 23 62.06 -13.13 -16.40
C GLY A 23 61.11 -13.23 -17.59
N VAL A 24 60.61 -14.43 -17.88
CA VAL A 24 59.46 -14.55 -18.79
C VAL A 24 58.29 -13.79 -18.19
N ASP A 25 57.67 -12.94 -19.02
CA ASP A 25 56.44 -12.25 -18.63
C ASP A 25 55.41 -13.25 -18.10
N GLY A 26 54.63 -12.80 -17.11
CA GLY A 26 53.48 -13.57 -16.64
C GLY A 26 52.51 -13.83 -17.79
N LYS A 27 51.71 -14.89 -17.69
CA LYS A 27 50.59 -15.05 -18.65
C LYS A 27 49.65 -13.87 -18.49
N ASP A 28 49.34 -13.20 -19.59
CA ASP A 28 48.28 -12.21 -19.63
C ASP A 28 46.96 -12.83 -19.13
N GLY A 29 46.14 -12.00 -18.49
CA GLY A 29 44.78 -12.39 -18.11
C GLY A 29 43.93 -12.70 -19.34
N ILE A 30 42.88 -13.50 -19.16
CA ILE A 30 41.86 -13.66 -20.21
C ILE A 30 41.14 -12.32 -20.34
N ASP A 31 41.15 -11.71 -21.52
CA ASP A 31 40.38 -10.51 -21.80
C ASP A 31 38.89 -10.78 -21.55
N GLY A 32 38.17 -9.84 -20.93
CA GLY A 32 36.72 -9.98 -20.71
C GLY A 32 35.94 -10.22 -22.00
N ALA A 33 36.50 -9.88 -23.16
CA ALA A 33 35.97 -10.18 -24.48
C ALA A 33 35.98 -11.69 -24.83
N THR A 34 36.91 -12.47 -24.29
CA THR A 34 37.07 -13.91 -24.56
C THR A 34 36.65 -14.80 -23.40
N ASP A 35 36.39 -14.25 -22.21
CA ASP A 35 35.81 -15.00 -21.08
C ASP A 35 34.35 -15.43 -21.38
N PRO A 36 34.03 -16.74 -21.37
CA PRO A 36 32.68 -17.24 -21.55
C PRO A 36 31.74 -17.02 -20.35
N LEU A 37 32.26 -16.67 -19.17
CA LEU A 37 31.47 -16.39 -17.96
C LEU A 37 31.18 -14.90 -17.74
N ALA A 38 31.76 -14.02 -18.56
CA ALA A 38 31.55 -12.59 -18.45
C ALA A 38 30.14 -12.18 -18.94
N VAL A 39 29.50 -11.26 -18.22
CA VAL A 39 28.30 -10.57 -18.71
C VAL A 39 28.74 -9.43 -19.63
N LYS A 40 28.23 -9.43 -20.86
CA LYS A 40 28.56 -8.44 -21.90
C LYS A 40 27.31 -7.65 -22.28
N TYR A 41 27.53 -6.47 -22.85
CA TYR A 41 26.46 -5.76 -23.55
C TYR A 41 26.07 -6.54 -24.81
N ASP A 42 24.82 -6.40 -25.21
CA ASP A 42 24.28 -7.12 -26.36
C ASP A 42 24.86 -6.57 -27.69
N ASP A 43 25.24 -5.29 -27.73
CA ASP A 43 25.88 -4.63 -28.86
C ASP A 43 26.76 -3.42 -28.45
N GLU A 44 27.32 -2.71 -29.43
CA GLU A 44 28.18 -1.53 -29.23
C GLU A 44 27.44 -0.31 -28.66
N SER A 45 26.11 -0.23 -28.78
CA SER A 45 25.31 0.87 -28.21
C SER A 45 25.27 0.85 -26.68
N LYS A 46 25.60 -0.31 -26.07
CA LYS A 46 25.62 -0.51 -24.61
C LYS A 46 24.27 -0.24 -23.93
N SER A 47 23.17 -0.35 -24.69
CA SER A 47 21.83 -0.08 -24.19
C SER A 47 21.29 -1.21 -23.30
N THR A 48 21.70 -2.46 -23.58
CA THR A 48 21.21 -3.66 -22.89
C THR A 48 22.33 -4.65 -22.64
N ALA A 49 22.19 -5.41 -21.55
CA ALA A 49 23.02 -6.56 -21.24
C ALA A 49 22.09 -7.69 -20.79
N THR A 50 22.12 -8.82 -21.48
CA THR A 50 21.23 -9.94 -21.21
C THR A 50 21.94 -11.03 -20.40
N LEU A 51 21.34 -11.45 -19.29
CA LEU A 51 21.82 -12.62 -18.54
C LEU A 51 21.33 -13.89 -19.23
N GLN A 52 22.25 -14.63 -19.84
CA GLN A 52 21.96 -15.88 -20.54
C GLN A 52 22.17 -17.08 -19.61
N SER A 53 21.14 -17.92 -19.46
CA SER A 53 21.29 -19.22 -18.80
C SER A 53 21.62 -20.29 -19.83
N ALA A 54 22.62 -21.13 -19.54
CA ALA A 54 23.01 -22.26 -20.38
C ALA A 54 21.87 -23.28 -20.61
N SER A 55 20.90 -23.35 -19.70
CA SER A 55 19.73 -24.25 -19.80
C SER A 55 18.48 -23.59 -20.40
N GLY A 56 18.56 -22.34 -20.89
CA GLY A 56 17.46 -21.66 -21.57
C GLY A 56 16.40 -21.05 -20.64
N GLY A 57 16.79 -20.54 -19.46
CA GLY A 57 15.90 -19.87 -18.50
C GLY A 57 16.46 -18.57 -17.91
N SER A 58 15.82 -18.07 -16.84
CA SER A 58 16.25 -16.84 -16.16
C SER A 58 17.44 -17.07 -15.22
N THR A 59 18.34 -16.09 -15.15
CA THR A 59 19.46 -16.08 -14.20
C THR A 59 19.10 -15.31 -12.93
N ARG A 60 19.33 -15.90 -11.76
CA ARG A 60 19.14 -15.21 -10.48
C ARG A 60 20.30 -14.24 -10.24
N LEU A 61 19.98 -12.96 -10.06
CA LEU A 61 20.91 -11.96 -9.55
C LEU A 61 20.77 -11.84 -8.03
N SER A 62 21.87 -11.94 -7.28
CA SER A 62 21.87 -11.90 -5.81
C SER A 62 22.99 -11.00 -5.29
N GLY A 63 22.87 -10.55 -4.04
CA GLY A 63 23.80 -9.57 -3.46
C GLY A 63 23.52 -8.12 -3.85
N VAL A 64 22.35 -7.84 -4.44
CA VAL A 64 21.92 -6.48 -4.79
C VAL A 64 21.61 -5.72 -3.51
N ALA A 65 22.46 -4.72 -3.19
CA ALA A 65 22.20 -3.78 -2.11
C ALA A 65 20.90 -2.99 -2.37
N PRO A 66 20.21 -2.47 -1.34
CA PRO A 66 18.99 -1.70 -1.54
C PRO A 66 19.24 -0.50 -2.48
N GLY A 67 18.53 -0.46 -3.60
CA GLY A 67 18.59 0.64 -4.55
C GLY A 67 17.81 1.86 -4.07
N ARG A 68 18.09 3.04 -4.60
CA ARG A 68 17.32 4.23 -4.23
C ARG A 68 15.93 4.18 -4.85
N ILE A 69 14.88 4.28 -4.02
CA ILE A 69 13.50 4.42 -4.48
C ILE A 69 13.15 5.90 -4.52
N ALA A 70 13.35 6.51 -5.70
CA ALA A 70 13.04 7.91 -5.96
C ALA A 70 12.71 8.12 -7.45
N GLN A 71 12.01 9.21 -7.77
CA GLN A 71 11.71 9.57 -9.15
C GLN A 71 13.00 9.72 -9.97
N GLY A 72 13.05 9.08 -11.15
CA GLY A 72 14.21 9.07 -12.03
C GLY A 72 15.37 8.20 -11.54
N SER A 73 15.18 7.36 -10.52
CA SER A 73 16.21 6.39 -10.12
C SER A 73 16.37 5.29 -11.16
N THR A 74 17.61 4.92 -11.44
CA THR A 74 18.00 3.81 -12.31
C THR A 74 18.61 2.65 -11.53
N ASP A 75 18.55 2.72 -10.19
CA ASP A 75 19.13 1.70 -9.32
C ASP A 75 18.26 0.44 -9.35
N ALA A 76 18.91 -0.73 -9.36
CA ALA A 76 18.20 -1.99 -9.16
C ALA A 76 17.61 -2.05 -7.75
N VAL A 77 16.34 -2.41 -7.63
CA VAL A 77 15.70 -2.71 -6.35
C VAL A 77 15.83 -4.20 -6.02
N ASN A 78 15.94 -4.51 -4.73
CA ASN A 78 16.01 -5.90 -4.28
C ASN A 78 14.69 -6.39 -3.69
N GLY A 79 14.61 -7.69 -3.41
CA GLY A 79 13.40 -8.32 -2.87
C GLY A 79 12.95 -7.76 -1.51
N GLY A 80 13.88 -7.33 -0.65
CA GLY A 80 13.54 -6.74 0.65
C GLY A 80 12.75 -5.45 0.49
N GLN A 81 13.15 -4.61 -0.47
CA GLN A 81 12.45 -3.35 -0.75
C GLN A 81 11.06 -3.56 -1.35
N LEU A 82 10.90 -4.56 -2.22
CA LEU A 82 9.58 -4.92 -2.76
C LEU A 82 8.67 -5.47 -1.66
N TRP A 83 9.21 -6.32 -0.78
CA TRP A 83 8.49 -6.89 0.36
C TRP A 83 8.02 -5.82 1.36
N ASP A 84 8.86 -4.83 1.65
CA ASP A 84 8.47 -3.68 2.49
C ASP A 84 7.32 -2.88 1.87
N MET A 85 7.29 -2.76 0.54
CA MET A 85 6.19 -2.09 -0.16
C MET A 85 4.92 -2.94 -0.14
N GLU A 86 5.02 -4.25 -0.35
CA GLU A 86 3.90 -5.20 -0.29
C GLU A 86 3.23 -5.19 1.09
N ASN A 87 4.02 -5.22 2.16
CA ASN A 87 3.49 -5.12 3.53
C ASN A 87 2.69 -3.83 3.76
N ARG A 88 3.24 -2.67 3.36
CA ARG A 88 2.53 -1.39 3.49
C ARG A 88 1.22 -1.37 2.71
N TRP A 89 1.19 -2.06 1.56
CA TRP A 89 -0.01 -2.16 0.74
C TRP A 89 -1.05 -3.07 1.41
N ASN A 90 -0.64 -4.20 1.96
CA ASN A 90 -1.49 -5.12 2.72
C ASN A 90 -2.11 -4.42 3.95
N ASP A 91 -1.31 -3.70 4.73
CA ASP A 91 -1.80 -2.93 5.88
C ASP A 91 -2.88 -1.92 5.48
N ARG A 92 -2.66 -1.23 4.34
CA ARG A 92 -3.62 -0.28 3.79
C ARG A 92 -4.91 -0.96 3.35
N TRP A 93 -4.84 -2.14 2.74
CA TRP A 93 -6.03 -2.89 2.36
C TRP A 93 -6.82 -3.37 3.56
N GLU A 94 -6.14 -3.86 4.59
CA GLU A 94 -6.81 -4.27 5.82
C GLU A 94 -7.53 -3.10 6.50
N ASP A 95 -6.89 -1.93 6.61
CA ASP A 95 -7.54 -0.72 7.15
C ASP A 95 -8.75 -0.30 6.29
N THR A 96 -8.60 -0.33 4.96
CA THR A 96 -9.68 -0.02 4.03
C THR A 96 -10.87 -0.97 4.20
N ASN A 97 -10.61 -2.28 4.28
CA ASN A 97 -11.65 -3.29 4.50
C ASN A 97 -12.35 -3.11 5.85
N ARG A 98 -11.60 -2.78 6.92
CA ARG A 98 -12.18 -2.47 8.22
C ARG A 98 -13.10 -1.24 8.15
N ARG A 99 -12.69 -0.18 7.45
CA ARG A 99 -13.50 1.02 7.27
C ARG A 99 -14.77 0.75 6.46
N ILE A 100 -14.67 0.00 5.36
CA ILE A 100 -15.83 -0.39 4.55
C ILE A 100 -16.80 -1.22 5.41
N SER A 101 -16.31 -2.22 6.15
CA SER A 101 -17.15 -3.01 7.05
C SER A 101 -17.82 -2.15 8.15
N GLN A 102 -17.12 -1.15 8.68
CA GLN A 102 -17.71 -0.19 9.62
C GLN A 102 -18.77 0.69 8.95
N GLN A 103 -18.56 1.10 7.71
CA GLN A 103 -19.55 1.83 6.92
C GLN A 103 -20.79 0.97 6.66
N ASP A 104 -20.64 -0.29 6.26
CA ASP A 104 -21.77 -1.21 6.05
C ASP A 104 -22.60 -1.38 7.31
N LYS A 105 -21.94 -1.56 8.46
CA LYS A 105 -22.62 -1.61 9.76
C LYS A 105 -23.39 -0.30 10.01
N ARG A 106 -22.74 0.85 9.82
CA ARG A 106 -23.36 2.17 10.02
C ARG A 106 -24.55 2.38 9.08
N ILE A 107 -24.45 1.97 7.81
CA ILE A 107 -25.54 2.06 6.84
C ILE A 107 -26.73 1.22 7.32
N ASN A 108 -26.50 -0.03 7.75
CA ASN A 108 -27.56 -0.87 8.28
C ASN A 108 -28.19 -0.27 9.54
N GLY A 109 -27.38 0.24 10.47
CA GLY A 109 -27.86 0.90 11.67
C GLY A 109 -28.67 2.17 11.37
N LEU A 110 -28.25 2.97 10.38
CA LEU A 110 -28.98 4.18 9.96
C LEU A 110 -30.31 3.81 9.29
N GLY A 111 -30.32 2.76 8.45
CA GLY A 111 -31.56 2.23 7.87
C GLY A 111 -32.55 1.79 8.94
N ALA A 112 -32.07 1.06 9.95
CA ALA A 112 -32.89 0.64 11.09
C ALA A 112 -33.40 1.85 11.91
N GLN A 113 -32.55 2.85 12.18
CA GLN A 113 -32.94 4.07 12.88
C GLN A 113 -34.01 4.86 12.11
N SER A 114 -33.87 4.98 10.79
CA SER A 114 -34.86 5.63 9.93
C SER A 114 -36.21 4.90 9.99
N MET A 115 -36.20 3.57 9.95
CA MET A 115 -37.43 2.77 10.10
C MET A 115 -38.06 2.96 11.48
N ALA A 116 -37.25 3.00 12.54
CA ALA A 116 -37.72 3.23 13.90
C ALA A 116 -38.38 4.62 14.02
N MET A 117 -37.75 5.65 13.44
CA MET A 117 -38.31 7.00 13.37
C MET A 117 -39.62 7.05 12.60
N SER A 118 -39.69 6.40 11.45
CA SER A 118 -40.89 6.33 10.63
C SER A 118 -42.05 5.69 11.40
N GLN A 119 -41.82 4.54 12.05
CA GLN A 119 -42.85 3.87 12.83
C GLN A 119 -43.36 4.69 14.01
N MET A 120 -42.47 5.39 14.71
CA MET A 120 -42.85 6.32 15.77
C MET A 120 -43.67 7.50 15.23
N ALA A 121 -43.29 8.06 14.08
CA ALA A 121 -44.00 9.19 13.48
C ALA A 121 -45.42 8.79 13.01
N MET A 122 -45.61 7.53 12.62
CA MET A 122 -46.89 6.93 12.25
C MET A 122 -47.76 6.56 13.47
N SER A 123 -47.18 6.21 14.62
CA SER A 123 -47.96 5.86 15.82
C SER A 123 -48.64 7.07 16.49
N SER A 124 -48.34 8.29 16.02
CA SER A 124 -48.91 9.55 16.52
C SER A 124 -50.19 10.04 15.81
N GLN A 125 -50.79 9.26 14.91
CA GLN A 125 -51.66 9.80 13.85
C GLN A 125 -53.02 10.40 14.29
N TYR A 126 -53.39 10.37 15.58
CA TYR A 126 -54.65 10.93 16.09
C TYR A 126 -54.49 11.64 17.44
N LEU A 127 -54.11 12.93 17.41
CA LEU A 127 -54.03 13.78 18.61
C LEU A 127 -54.99 14.97 18.49
N PRO A 128 -55.83 15.24 19.51
CA PRO A 128 -56.57 16.49 19.61
C PRO A 128 -55.63 17.70 19.67
N VAL A 129 -56.09 18.86 19.17
CA VAL A 129 -55.33 20.11 19.21
C VAL A 129 -54.93 20.46 20.65
N GLY A 130 -53.67 20.85 20.83
CA GLY A 130 -53.09 21.22 22.12
C GLY A 130 -52.68 20.03 23.00
N LYS A 131 -52.78 18.79 22.50
CA LYS A 131 -52.27 17.60 23.19
C LYS A 131 -50.91 17.17 22.64
N VAL A 132 -50.10 16.60 23.53
CA VAL A 132 -48.80 15.97 23.23
C VAL A 132 -48.97 14.45 23.36
N SER A 133 -48.37 13.67 22.46
CA SER A 133 -48.17 12.23 22.67
C SER A 133 -46.69 11.89 22.80
N PHE A 134 -46.44 10.79 23.50
CA PHE A 134 -45.16 10.11 23.49
C PHE A 134 -45.28 8.88 22.60
N ASN A 135 -44.32 8.71 21.71
CA ASN A 135 -44.33 7.65 20.72
C ASN A 135 -42.98 6.92 20.77
N MET A 136 -43.05 5.63 20.51
CA MET A 136 -41.87 4.78 20.35
C MET A 136 -42.01 4.03 19.03
N GLY A 137 -40.90 3.90 18.33
CA GLY A 137 -40.81 3.09 17.13
C GLY A 137 -39.60 2.19 17.20
N VAL A 138 -39.74 1.01 16.60
CA VAL A 138 -38.65 0.05 16.42
C VAL A 138 -38.47 -0.17 14.93
N GLY A 139 -37.23 -0.27 14.48
CA GLY A 139 -36.89 -0.41 13.08
C GLY A 139 -35.81 -1.45 12.88
N PHE A 140 -35.87 -2.12 11.74
CA PHE A 140 -34.95 -3.19 11.38
C PHE A 140 -34.48 -2.96 9.94
N TYR A 141 -33.20 -3.17 9.67
CA TYR A 141 -32.64 -3.09 8.32
C TYR A 141 -31.42 -4.01 8.21
N GLY A 142 -31.50 -4.99 7.30
CA GLY A 142 -30.54 -6.08 7.27
C GLY A 142 -30.44 -6.76 8.66
N PRO A 143 -29.23 -6.97 9.21
CA PRO A 143 -29.05 -7.53 10.55
C PRO A 143 -29.13 -6.49 11.69
N ALA A 144 -29.33 -5.21 11.38
CA ALA A 144 -29.37 -4.15 12.38
C ALA A 144 -30.80 -3.86 12.88
N ALA A 145 -30.90 -3.42 14.13
CA ALA A 145 -32.14 -3.02 14.79
C ALA A 145 -31.95 -1.69 15.52
N ALA A 146 -32.96 -0.85 15.56
CA ALA A 146 -32.92 0.42 16.26
C ALA A 146 -34.23 0.72 16.97
N VAL A 147 -34.13 1.55 18.00
CA VAL A 147 -35.27 2.11 18.72
C VAL A 147 -35.23 3.62 18.60
N ALA A 148 -36.40 4.22 18.38
CA ALA A 148 -36.61 5.64 18.36
C ALA A 148 -37.67 6.01 19.40
N LEU A 149 -37.38 7.06 20.16
CA LEU A 149 -38.25 7.61 21.19
C LEU A 149 -38.47 9.08 20.87
N GLY A 150 -39.69 9.55 21.03
CA GLY A 150 -40.01 10.92 20.69
C GLY A 150 -41.37 11.37 21.15
N GLY A 151 -41.61 12.65 20.96
CA GLY A 151 -42.88 13.28 21.23
C GLY A 151 -43.44 13.93 19.97
N SER A 152 -44.74 14.07 19.94
CA SER A 152 -45.43 14.81 18.89
C SER A 152 -46.53 15.67 19.48
N ALA A 153 -46.81 16.80 18.82
CA ALA A 153 -47.80 17.75 19.27
C ALA A 153 -48.64 18.22 18.09
N GLN A 154 -49.97 18.22 18.26
CA GLN A 154 -50.89 18.83 17.33
C GLN A 154 -51.09 20.30 17.73
N VAL A 155 -50.41 21.21 17.03
CA VAL A 155 -50.41 22.65 17.38
C VAL A 155 -51.72 23.32 16.94
N THR A 156 -52.27 22.88 15.82
CA THR A 156 -53.56 23.33 15.26
C THR A 156 -54.19 22.15 14.53
N GLU A 157 -55.47 22.23 14.13
CA GLU A 157 -56.13 21.17 13.35
C GLU A 157 -55.36 20.78 12.09
N ARG A 158 -54.52 21.69 11.56
CA ARG A 158 -53.74 21.48 10.34
C ARG A 158 -52.24 21.24 10.57
N ILE A 159 -51.69 21.59 11.73
CA ILE A 159 -50.24 21.58 11.97
C ILE A 159 -49.87 20.55 13.04
N ARG A 160 -49.01 19.60 12.67
CA ARG A 160 -48.39 18.62 13.58
C ARG A 160 -46.88 18.78 13.60
N LEU A 161 -46.29 18.68 14.78
CA LEU A 161 -44.84 18.62 14.99
C LEU A 161 -44.47 17.27 15.61
N VAL A 162 -43.32 16.72 15.21
CA VAL A 162 -42.74 15.49 15.74
C VAL A 162 -41.26 15.73 16.02
N GLY A 163 -40.76 15.28 17.17
CA GLY A 163 -39.36 15.33 17.53
C GLY A 163 -38.92 14.01 18.14
N SER A 164 -37.71 13.55 17.84
CA SER A 164 -37.25 12.25 18.27
C SER A 164 -35.75 12.09 18.42
N ILE A 165 -35.37 11.07 19.17
CA ILE A 165 -34.03 10.52 19.34
C ILE A 165 -34.04 9.03 19.02
N THR A 166 -32.91 8.49 18.57
CA THR A 166 -32.81 7.07 18.19
C THR A 166 -31.45 6.53 18.56
N GLY A 167 -31.42 5.26 18.98
CA GLY A 167 -30.20 4.48 19.12
C GLY A 167 -30.40 3.13 18.45
N GLY A 168 -29.34 2.54 17.90
CA GLY A 168 -29.45 1.26 17.23
C GLY A 168 -28.18 0.42 17.31
N SER A 169 -28.33 -0.86 16.99
CA SER A 169 -27.23 -1.77 16.71
C SER A 169 -26.66 -1.48 15.32
N GLY A 170 -25.40 -1.87 15.08
CA GLY A 170 -24.71 -1.61 13.82
C GLY A 170 -23.70 -0.45 13.85
N GLY A 171 -23.17 -0.07 15.00
CA GLY A 171 -22.07 0.91 15.07
C GLY A 171 -22.46 2.34 14.69
N THR A 172 -23.76 2.63 14.65
CA THR A 172 -24.30 3.99 14.59
C THR A 172 -24.27 4.65 15.97
N SER A 173 -24.06 5.96 15.98
CA SER A 173 -24.25 6.77 17.18
C SER A 173 -25.73 7.05 17.43
N VAL A 174 -26.05 7.61 18.59
CA VAL A 174 -27.37 8.20 18.83
C VAL A 174 -27.61 9.32 17.82
N GLY A 175 -28.79 9.31 17.21
CA GLY A 175 -29.26 10.31 16.26
C GLY A 175 -30.55 10.96 16.75
N GLY A 176 -30.96 12.06 16.13
CA GLY A 176 -32.23 12.71 16.43
C GLY A 176 -32.74 13.46 15.22
N GLY A 177 -34.04 13.76 15.22
CA GLY A 177 -34.70 14.41 14.10
C GLY A 177 -35.99 15.09 14.52
N PHE A 178 -36.39 16.09 13.74
CA PHE A 178 -37.67 16.78 13.89
C PHE A 178 -38.39 16.80 12.55
N GLY A 179 -39.72 16.85 12.59
CA GLY A 179 -40.57 16.93 11.42
C GLY A 179 -41.81 17.78 11.69
N ALA A 180 -42.30 18.45 10.67
CA ALA A 180 -43.54 19.18 10.69
C ALA A 180 -44.40 18.77 9.49
N SER A 181 -45.71 18.66 9.68
CA SER A 181 -46.66 18.38 8.60
C SER A 181 -47.83 19.35 8.64
N ILE A 182 -48.27 19.80 7.47
CA ILE A 182 -49.42 20.69 7.27
C ILE A 182 -50.45 19.97 6.39
N THR A 183 -51.70 19.91 6.84
CA THR A 183 -52.81 19.30 6.08
C THR A 183 -53.71 20.39 5.46
N PHE A 184 -53.97 20.26 4.16
CA PHE A 184 -54.87 21.12 3.39
C PHE A 184 -56.17 20.35 3.07
N ASP A 185 -57.27 21.07 2.89
CA ASP A 185 -58.53 20.50 2.36
C ASP A 185 -58.51 20.44 0.83
#